data_AF-A0A2N1RNI9-F1
#
_entry.id   AF-A0A2N1RNI9-F1
#
_cell.length_a   1.000
_cell.length_b   1.000
_cell.length_c   1.000
_cell.angle_alpha   90.00
_cell.angle_beta   90.00
_cell.angle_gamma   90.00
#
_symmetry.space_group_name_H-M   'P 1'
#
loop_
_entity.id
_entity.type
_entity.pdbx_description
1 polymer ?
#
loop_
_entity_poly.entity_id
_entity_poly.type
_entity_poly.pdbx_seq_one_letter_code
_entity_poly.pdbx_strand_id
1 'polypeptide(L)'
;MTPIESIYEIEADLHDLQPYLHSKSAWVTKRAQGKYEQLVNRYFNEHGRIVNSEQHADCLHDDKYFLSLLESTRKSYYFDCKCSL
;
A
#
# COMPACT_ATOMS: atom_id res chain seq x y z
N MET A 1 -8.68 9.05 -11.69
CA MET A 1 -7.71 7.98 -11.49
C MET A 1 -8.39 6.65 -11.64
N THR A 2 -7.74 5.74 -12.36
CA THR A 2 -8.07 4.32 -12.36
C THR A 2 -7.55 3.67 -11.07
N PRO A 3 -8.13 2.54 -10.65
CA PRO A 3 -7.61 1.82 -9.50
C PRO A 3 -6.12 1.42 -9.65
N ILE A 4 -5.69 1.03 -10.86
CA ILE A 4 -4.29 0.66 -11.09
C ILE A 4 -3.33 1.85 -10.96
N GLU A 5 -3.69 3.04 -11.44
CA GLU A 5 -2.91 4.27 -11.23
C GLU A 5 -2.74 4.58 -9.75
N SER A 6 -3.77 4.33 -8.93
CA SER A 6 -3.70 4.55 -7.48
C SER A 6 -2.68 3.67 -6.79
N ILE A 7 -2.52 2.42 -7.24
CA ILE A 7 -1.47 1.55 -6.69
C ILE A 7 -0.08 2.13 -6.95
N TYR A 8 0.17 2.66 -8.15
CA TYR A 8 1.47 3.26 -8.48
C TYR A 8 1.75 4.53 -7.66
N GLU A 9 0.73 5.35 -7.41
CA GLU A 9 0.87 6.52 -6.53
C GLU A 9 1.20 6.11 -5.08
N ILE A 10 0.47 5.13 -4.54
CA ILE A 10 0.70 4.63 -3.18
C ILE A 10 2.11 4.03 -3.04
N GLU A 11 2.57 3.27 -4.05
CA GLU A 11 3.92 2.70 -4.10
C GLU A 11 5.00 3.79 -4.16
N ALA A 12 4.81 4.84 -4.97
CA ALA A 12 5.72 5.97 -5.04
C ALA A 12 5.80 6.73 -3.71
N ASP A 13 4.66 7.07 -3.11
CA ASP A 13 4.59 7.73 -1.81
C ASP A 13 5.24 6.88 -0.70
N LEU A 14 5.07 5.55 -0.75
CA LEU A 14 5.69 4.63 0.19
C LEU A 14 7.23 4.60 0.04
N HIS A 15 7.74 4.55 -1.19
CA HIS A 15 9.17 4.60 -1.44
C HIS A 15 9.82 5.88 -0.92
N ASP A 16 9.16 7.03 -1.09
CA ASP A 16 9.61 8.30 -0.53
C ASP A 16 9.56 8.31 1.00
N LEU A 17 8.64 7.55 1.60
CA LEU A 17 8.42 7.50 3.04
C LEU A 17 9.37 6.54 3.79
N GLN A 18 9.77 5.44 3.15
CA GLN A 18 10.59 4.37 3.75
C GLN A 18 11.83 4.84 4.51
N PRO A 19 12.65 5.79 4.00
CA PRO A 19 13.82 6.28 4.71
C PRO A 19 13.51 6.89 6.09
N TYR A 20 12.29 7.40 6.27
CA TYR A 20 11.86 8.08 7.48
C TYR A 20 11.25 7.14 8.52
N LEU A 21 10.74 5.98 8.10
CA LEU A 21 10.19 4.95 9.01
C LEU A 21 11.25 4.38 9.95
N HIS A 22 12.50 4.33 9.50
CA HIS A 22 13.64 3.85 10.28
C HIS A 22 14.61 4.96 10.73
N SER A 23 14.13 6.21 10.75
CA SER A 23 14.93 7.34 11.22
C SER A 23 15.36 7.18 12.68
N LYS A 24 16.52 7.74 13.05
CA LYS A 24 16.96 7.82 14.46
C LYS A 24 16.10 8.79 15.28
N SER A 25 15.40 9.72 14.64
CA SER A 25 14.55 10.69 15.32
C SER A 25 13.16 10.12 15.57
N ALA A 26 12.83 9.88 16.83
CA ALA A 26 11.51 9.37 17.23
C ALA A 26 10.35 10.24 16.72
N TRP A 27 10.54 11.56 16.63
CA TRP A 27 9.54 12.48 16.08
C TRP A 27 9.34 12.28 14.58
N VAL A 28 10.43 12.08 13.84
CA VAL A 28 10.39 11.81 12.39
C VAL A 28 9.73 10.46 12.15
N THR A 29 10.15 9.42 12.87
CA THR A 29 9.57 8.08 12.79
C THR A 29 8.08 8.09 13.09
N LYS A 30 7.63 8.74 14.17
CA LYS A 30 6.21 8.83 14.51
C LYS A 30 5.39 9.53 13.43
N ARG A 31 5.92 10.60 12.85
CA ARG A 31 5.24 11.32 11.75
C ARG A 31 5.22 10.50 10.47
N ALA A 32 6.29 9.77 10.17
CA ALA A 32 6.36 8.87 9.03
C ALA A 32 5.36 7.72 9.19
N GLN A 33 5.29 7.11 10.37
CA GLN A 33 4.31 6.07 10.67
C GLN A 33 2.87 6.54 10.46
N GLY A 34 2.52 7.77 10.88
CA GLY A 34 1.19 8.31 10.64
C GLY A 34 0.85 8.49 9.15
N LYS A 35 1.84 8.84 8.31
CA LYS A 35 1.64 8.88 6.84
C LYS A 35 1.53 7.47 6.27
N TYR A 36 2.30 6.53 6.78
CA TYR A 36 2.27 5.14 6.35
C TYR A 36 0.90 4.51 6.61
N GLU A 37 0.35 4.71 7.81
CA GLU A 37 -1.01 4.31 8.17
C GLU A 37 -2.07 4.90 7.22
N GLN A 38 -1.90 6.16 6.81
CA GLN A 38 -2.80 6.80 5.83
C GLN A 38 -2.72 6.12 4.45
N LEU A 39 -1.52 5.73 4.00
CA LEU A 39 -1.34 5.02 2.73
C LEU A 39 -1.99 3.63 2.77
N VAL A 40 -1.79 2.88 3.86
CA VAL A 40 -2.44 1.58 4.07
C VAL A 40 -3.97 1.76 4.08
N ASN A 41 -4.50 2.72 4.83
CA ASN A 41 -5.93 2.98 4.87
C ASN A 41 -6.50 3.36 3.50
N ARG A 42 -5.81 4.23 2.75
CA ARG A 42 -6.19 4.60 1.38
C ARG A 42 -6.28 3.36 0.49
N TYR A 43 -5.25 2.52 0.52
CA TYR A 43 -5.21 1.28 -0.25
C TYR A 43 -6.40 0.36 0.03
N PHE A 44 -6.69 0.05 1.29
CA PHE A 44 -7.80 -0.84 1.65
C PHE A 44 -9.18 -0.24 1.33
N ASN A 45 -9.33 1.10 1.41
CA ASN A 45 -10.56 1.77 1.02
C ASN A 45 -10.81 1.71 -0.50
N GLU A 46 -9.76 1.86 -1.30
CA GLU A 46 -9.85 1.88 -2.76
C GLU A 46 -9.92 0.47 -3.37
N HIS A 47 -9.26 -0.51 -2.73
CA HIS A 47 -9.08 -1.87 -3.28
C HIS A 47 -9.77 -2.97 -2.46
N GLY A 48 -10.55 -2.63 -1.43
CA GLY A 48 -11.17 -3.58 -0.48
C GLY A 48 -12.08 -4.66 -1.08
N ARG A 49 -12.42 -4.58 -2.37
CA ARG A 49 -13.13 -5.66 -3.09
C ARG A 49 -12.21 -6.80 -3.53
N ILE A 50 -10.90 -6.55 -3.61
CA ILE A 50 -9.88 -7.47 -4.11
C ILE A 50 -9.00 -7.96 -2.96
N VAL A 51 -8.86 -7.17 -1.90
CA VAL A 51 -7.96 -7.46 -0.76
C VAL A 51 -8.76 -7.89 0.46
N ASN A 52 -8.23 -8.82 1.25
CA ASN A 52 -8.88 -9.27 2.48
C ASN A 52 -8.60 -8.25 3.61
N SER A 53 -9.65 -7.81 4.31
CA SER A 53 -9.55 -6.89 5.44
C SER A 53 -8.64 -7.36 6.57
N GLU A 54 -8.45 -8.67 6.74
CA GLU A 54 -7.54 -9.23 7.75
C GLU A 54 -6.07 -8.85 7.48
N GLN A 55 -5.70 -8.64 6.21
CA GLN A 55 -4.35 -8.26 5.80
C GLN A 55 -4.01 -6.80 6.18
N HIS A 56 -5.00 -6.01 6.59
CA HIS A 56 -4.80 -4.61 6.98
C HIS A 56 -3.87 -4.49 8.19
N ALA A 57 -4.11 -5.30 9.22
CA ALA A 57 -3.29 -5.31 10.43
C ALA A 57 -1.84 -5.71 10.12
N ASP A 58 -1.64 -6.70 9.24
CA ASP A 58 -0.31 -7.14 8.82
C ASP A 58 0.44 -6.02 8.09
N CYS A 59 -0.26 -5.28 7.21
CA CYS A 59 0.33 -4.14 6.51
C CYS A 59 0.77 -3.05 7.49
N LEU A 60 0.05 -2.79 8.59
CA LEU A 60 0.44 -1.75 9.56
C LEU A 60 1.78 -2.04 10.27
N HIS A 61 2.23 -3.29 10.26
CA HIS A 61 3.43 -3.74 10.96
C HIS A 61 4.59 -4.14 10.04
N ASP A 62 4.35 -4.37 8.76
CA ASP A 62 5.36 -4.80 7.79
C ASP A 62 5.19 -4.07 6.44
N ASP A 63 6.11 -3.13 6.18
CA ASP A 63 6.13 -2.34 4.94
C ASP A 63 6.50 -3.18 3.70
N LYS A 64 7.28 -4.26 3.88
CA LYS A 64 7.61 -5.19 2.80
C LYS A 64 6.44 -6.07 2.44
N TYR A 65 5.66 -6.49 3.44
CA TYR A 65 4.40 -7.18 3.22
C TYR A 65 3.45 -6.28 2.41
N PHE A 66 3.33 -5.02 2.80
CA PHE A 66 2.48 -4.07 2.09
C PHE A 66 2.91 -3.87 0.63
N LEU A 67 4.21 -3.70 0.35
CA LEU A 67 4.74 -3.64 -1.03
C LEU A 67 4.39 -4.89 -1.85
N SER A 68 4.53 -6.07 -1.24
CA SER A 68 4.19 -7.35 -1.90
C SER A 68 2.70 -7.45 -2.21
N LEU A 69 1.86 -6.88 -1.36
CA LEU A 69 0.41 -6.83 -1.54
C LEU A 69 0.01 -5.87 -2.67
N LEU A 70 0.65 -4.70 -2.77
CA LEU A 70 0.48 -3.76 -3.90
C LEU A 70 0.82 -4.44 -5.24
N GLU A 71 1.94 -5.17 -5.30
CA GLU A 71 2.33 -5.91 -6.50
C GLU A 71 1.28 -6.98 -6.88
N SER A 72 0.81 -7.72 -5.89
CA SER A 72 -0.20 -8.78 -6.08
C SER A 72 -1.52 -8.20 -6.60
N THR A 73 -1.96 -7.07 -6.08
CA THR A 73 -3.20 -6.40 -6.52
C THR A 73 -3.07 -5.84 -7.94
N ARG A 74 -1.90 -5.32 -8.34
CA ARG A 74 -1.66 -4.99 -9.77
C ARG A 74 -1.85 -6.20 -10.66
N LYS A 75 -1.30 -7.36 -10.28
CA LYS A 75 -1.43 -8.60 -11.05
C LYS A 75 -2.91 -8.98 -11.21
N SER A 76 -3.72 -8.86 -10.17
CA SER A 76 -5.16 -9.11 -10.24
C SER A 76 -5.86 -8.25 -11.30
N TYR A 77 -5.55 -6.94 -11.36
CA TYR A 77 -6.10 -6.06 -12.41
C TYR A 77 -5.69 -6.46 -13.83
N TYR A 78 -4.46 -6.97 -14.02
CA TYR A 78 -4.02 -7.50 -15.33
C TYR A 78 -4.68 -8.84 -15.69
N PHE A 79 -4.97 -9.70 -14.72
CA PHE A 79 -5.62 -10.99 -14.95
C PHE A 79 -7.12 -10.83 -15.24
N ASP A 80 -7.83 -9.94 -14.53
CA ASP A 80 -9.24 -9.65 -14.81
C ASP A 80 -9.46 -9.08 -16.21
N CYS A 81 -8.49 -8.31 -16.71
CA CYS A 81 -8.50 -7.77 -18.08
C CYS A 81 -8.37 -8.85 -19.16
N LYS A 82 -7.77 -10.02 -18.85
CA LYS A 82 -7.60 -11.14 -19.81
C LYS A 82 -8.77 -12.12 -19.84
N CYS A 83 -9.61 -12.16 -18.81
CA CYS A 83 -10.81 -13.00 -18.78
C CYS A 83 -12.05 -12.32 -19.42
N SER A 84 -11.89 -11.10 -19.92
CA SER A 84 -12.96 -10.29 -20.51
C SER A 84 -12.94 -10.24 -22.06
N LEU A 85 -12.15 -11.11 -22.71
CA LEU A 85 -11.95 -11.18 -24.17
C LEU A 85 -12.36 -12.55 -24.73
#